data_AF-A0AAP7DGW9-F1
#
_entry.id   AF-A0AAP7DGW9-F1
#
_cell.length_a   1.000
_cell.length_b   1.000
_cell.length_c   1.000
_cell.angle_alpha   90.00
_cell.angle_beta   90.00
_cell.angle_gamma   90.00
#
_symmetry.space_group_name_H-M   'P 1'
#
loop_
_entity.id
_entity.type
_entity.pdbx_description
1 polymer ?
#
loop_
_entity_poly.entity_id
_entity_poly.type
_entity_poly.pdbx_seq_one_letter_code
_entity_poly.pdbx_strand_id
1 'polypeptide(L)'
;MSDSWLYGLAQLLASFAGLAGGITVGGAMVALFVVLDMLPRLAQLTRSFHCSYWFEYAIIAGTLFFTVTDLWNISFYYAGWFSPFIGLLDGVFVGLLAAALTEVLNVFPILAKRLGMTFVLPHLLTAMVIGKVVGSWLDCFKYPH
;
A
#
# COMPACT_ATOMS: atom_id res chain seq x y z
N MET A 1 27.60 -1.29 -36.55
CA MET A 1 27.87 0.14 -36.23
C MET A 1 26.58 0.93 -35.96
N SER A 2 25.41 0.46 -36.45
CA SER A 2 24.10 1.01 -36.07
C SER A 2 23.63 0.56 -34.68
N ASP A 3 24.08 -0.61 -34.22
CA ASP A 3 23.55 -1.28 -33.02
C ASP A 3 24.05 -0.63 -31.73
N SER A 4 25.30 -0.12 -31.71
CA SER A 4 25.90 0.53 -30.53
C SER A 4 25.17 1.81 -30.09
N TRP A 5 24.59 2.56 -31.03
CA TRP A 5 23.79 3.77 -30.72
C TRP A 5 22.43 3.42 -30.11
N LEU A 6 21.83 2.30 -30.55
CA LEU A 6 20.56 1.82 -30.00
C LEU A 6 20.71 1.32 -28.56
N TYR A 7 21.83 0.66 -28.23
CA TYR A 7 22.10 0.23 -26.85
C TYR A 7 22.29 1.39 -25.87
N GLY A 8 22.97 2.47 -26.29
CA GLY A 8 23.14 3.67 -25.46
C GLY A 8 21.81 4.39 -25.19
N LEU A 9 20.96 4.53 -26.21
CA LEU A 9 19.61 5.10 -26.05
C LEU A 9 18.72 4.21 -25.18
N ALA A 10 18.79 2.88 -25.34
CA ALA A 10 18.05 1.94 -24.53
C ALA A 10 18.44 2.00 -23.05
N GLN A 11 19.72 2.15 -22.72
CA GLN A 11 20.19 2.33 -21.34
C GLN A 11 19.68 3.63 -20.74
N LEU A 12 19.73 4.75 -21.48
CA LEU A 12 19.18 6.03 -21.02
C LEU A 12 17.67 5.95 -20.77
N LEU A 13 16.92 5.34 -21.68
CA LEU A 13 15.48 5.13 -21.52
C LEU A 13 15.18 4.22 -20.32
N ALA A 14 15.95 3.15 -20.13
CA ALA A 14 15.80 2.25 -18.99
C ALA A 14 16.07 2.96 -17.65
N SER A 15 17.12 3.79 -17.57
CA SER A 15 17.40 4.60 -16.38
C SER A 15 16.28 5.61 -16.11
N PHE A 16 15.75 6.26 -17.14
CA PHE A 16 14.67 7.23 -16.99
C PHE A 16 13.35 6.57 -16.58
N ALA A 17 13.02 5.43 -17.18
CA ALA A 17 11.86 4.63 -16.83
C ALA A 17 11.95 4.08 -15.39
N GLY A 18 13.15 3.66 -14.96
CA GLY A 18 13.41 3.23 -13.59
C GLY A 18 13.20 4.36 -12.57
N LEU A 19 13.72 5.56 -12.85
CA LEU A 19 13.52 6.74 -12.01
C LEU A 19 12.04 7.16 -11.94
N ALA A 20 11.35 7.21 -13.09
CA ALA A 20 9.93 7.52 -13.15
C ALA A 20 9.07 6.50 -12.40
N GLY A 21 9.40 5.22 -12.55
CA GLY A 21 8.76 4.13 -11.80
C GLY A 21 8.96 4.27 -10.29
N GLY A 22 10.19 4.52 -9.85
CA GLY A 22 10.51 4.73 -8.44
C GLY A 22 9.73 5.89 -7.80
N ILE A 23 9.69 7.05 -8.48
CA ILE A 23 8.92 8.22 -8.00
C ILE A 23 7.43 7.90 -7.94
N THR A 24 6.89 7.22 -8.96
CA THR A 24 5.46 6.87 -9.02
C THR A 24 5.06 5.91 -7.89
N VAL A 25 5.84 4.86 -7.66
CA VAL A 25 5.56 3.86 -6.62
C VAL A 25 5.74 4.48 -5.22
N GLY A 26 6.81 5.25 -5.00
CA GLY A 26 7.03 5.95 -3.73
C GLY A 26 5.92 6.95 -3.42
N GLY A 27 5.50 7.74 -4.42
CA GLY A 27 4.38 8.67 -4.29
C GLY A 27 3.06 7.97 -4.00
N ALA A 28 2.77 6.86 -4.68
CA ALA A 28 1.57 6.06 -4.44
C ALA A 28 1.54 5.48 -3.01
N MET A 29 2.67 4.98 -2.50
CA MET A 29 2.79 4.45 -1.14
C MET A 29 2.52 5.52 -0.08
N VAL A 30 3.17 6.69 -0.20
CA VAL A 30 2.95 7.80 0.75
C VAL A 30 1.52 8.31 0.67
N ALA A 31 0.95 8.45 -0.53
CA ALA A 31 -0.45 8.87 -0.70
C ALA A 31 -1.42 7.89 -0.02
N LEU A 32 -1.20 6.58 -0.18
CA LEU A 32 -1.98 5.54 0.50
C LEU A 32 -1.89 5.71 2.03
N PHE A 33 -0.68 5.82 2.58
CA PHE A 33 -0.47 5.94 4.02
C PHE A 33 -1.11 7.18 4.64
N VAL A 34 -1.12 8.29 3.92
CA VAL A 34 -1.76 9.54 4.35
C VAL A 34 -3.29 9.42 4.26
N VAL A 35 -3.83 8.90 3.16
CA VAL A 35 -5.29 8.78 2.97
C VAL A 35 -5.92 7.76 3.94
N LEU A 36 -5.21 6.69 4.27
CA LEU A 36 -5.67 5.70 5.25
C LEU A 36 -5.40 6.09 6.71
N ASP A 37 -4.77 7.25 6.98
CA ASP A 37 -4.38 7.63 8.34
C ASP A 37 -3.55 6.55 9.06
N MET A 38 -2.74 5.79 8.30
CA MET A 38 -2.00 4.66 8.86
C MET A 38 -0.91 5.13 9.84
N LEU A 39 -0.22 6.22 9.51
CA LEU A 39 0.81 6.86 10.35
C LEU A 39 0.26 7.36 11.70
N PRO A 40 -0.78 8.22 11.75
CA PRO A 40 -1.31 8.68 13.02
C PRO A 40 -1.89 7.54 13.85
N ARG A 41 -2.47 6.50 13.24
CA ARG A 41 -2.98 5.34 13.97
C ARG A 41 -1.87 4.54 14.66
N LEU A 42 -0.71 4.40 14.00
CA LEU A 42 0.47 3.77 14.60
C LEU A 42 1.05 4.60 15.76
N ALA A 43 1.09 5.92 15.60
CA ALA A 43 1.54 6.85 16.64
C ALA A 43 0.59 6.87 17.87
N GLN A 44 -0.72 6.75 17.63
CA GLN A 44 -1.73 6.63 18.68
C GLN A 44 -1.60 5.31 19.45
N LEU A 45 -1.43 4.19 18.75
CA LEU A 45 -1.30 2.86 19.37
C LEU A 45 -0.06 2.77 20.27
N THR A 46 1.04 3.40 19.86
CA THR A 46 2.30 3.46 20.62
C THR A 46 2.31 4.55 21.70
N ARG A 47 1.18 5.28 21.88
CA ARG A 47 1.03 6.41 22.82
C ARG A 47 2.13 7.47 22.71
N SER A 48 2.78 7.58 21.55
CA SER A 48 3.95 8.44 21.36
C SER A 48 3.68 9.48 20.27
N PHE A 49 2.84 10.46 20.60
CA PHE A 49 2.50 11.57 19.70
C PHE A 49 3.70 12.49 19.41
N HIS A 50 4.68 12.55 20.31
CA HIS A 50 5.86 13.42 20.16
C HIS A 50 6.91 12.87 19.18
N CYS A 51 6.80 11.59 18.78
CA CYS A 51 7.78 10.92 17.92
C CYS A 51 7.22 10.50 16.55
N SER A 52 6.23 11.22 16.01
CA SER A 52 5.68 10.93 14.66
C SER A 52 6.76 10.88 13.58
N TYR A 53 7.79 11.74 13.70
CA TYR A 53 8.93 11.77 12.77
C TYR A 53 9.71 10.45 12.72
N TRP A 54 9.83 9.72 13.84
CA TRP A 54 10.56 8.44 13.87
C TRP A 54 9.88 7.37 13.03
N PHE A 55 8.55 7.39 12.94
CA PHE A 55 7.80 6.46 12.08
C PHE A 55 8.00 6.77 10.60
N GLU A 56 8.04 8.05 10.24
CA GLU A 56 8.34 8.47 8.88
C GLU A 56 9.76 8.05 8.46
N TYR A 57 10.77 8.29 9.32
CA TYR A 57 12.13 7.81 9.08
C TYR A 57 12.23 6.29 9.02
N ALA A 58 11.47 5.55 9.85
CA ALA A 58 11.47 4.09 9.82
C ALA A 58 10.92 3.55 8.48
N ILE A 59 9.90 4.19 7.91
CA ILE A 59 9.34 3.82 6.60
C ILE A 59 10.34 4.13 5.48
N ILE A 60 10.94 5.32 5.51
CA ILE A 60 11.97 5.71 4.53
C ILE A 60 13.18 4.75 4.62
N ALA A 61 13.65 4.46 5.82
CA ALA A 61 14.77 3.53 6.02
C ALA A 61 14.41 2.10 5.58
N GLY A 62 13.21 1.61 5.90
CA GLY A 62 12.75 0.27 5.51
C GLY A 62 12.62 0.12 3.99
N THR A 63 12.03 1.11 3.33
CA THR A 63 11.92 1.13 1.85
C THR A 63 13.30 1.19 1.19
N LEU A 64 14.19 2.08 1.63
CA LEU A 64 15.56 2.14 1.12
C LEU A 64 16.30 0.81 1.32
N PHE A 65 16.21 0.22 2.50
CA PHE A 65 16.85 -1.06 2.80
C PHE A 65 16.34 -2.18 1.89
N PHE A 66 15.02 -2.29 1.70
CA PHE A 66 14.43 -3.31 0.84
C PHE A 66 14.79 -3.09 -0.64
N THR A 67 14.75 -1.84 -1.12
CA THR A 67 15.16 -1.50 -2.49
C THR A 67 16.62 -1.86 -2.75
N VAL A 68 17.52 -1.56 -1.82
CA VAL A 68 18.95 -1.91 -1.93
C VAL A 68 19.16 -3.44 -1.94
N THR A 69 18.42 -4.15 -1.10
CA THR A 69 18.46 -5.62 -1.02
C THR A 69 17.96 -6.27 -2.31
N ASP A 70 16.89 -5.73 -2.89
CA ASP A 70 16.30 -6.19 -4.15
C ASP A 70 17.23 -5.93 -5.35
N LEU A 71 17.83 -4.73 -5.43
CA LEU A 71 18.79 -4.38 -6.48
C LEU A 71 20.03 -5.27 -6.48
N TRP A 72 20.55 -5.61 -5.30
CA TRP A 72 21.73 -6.48 -5.18
C TRP A 72 21.40 -7.97 -5.25
N ASN A 73 20.14 -8.35 -5.48
CA ASN A 73 19.67 -9.73 -5.56
C ASN A 73 20.21 -10.59 -4.40
N ILE A 74 20.23 -10.03 -3.20
CA ILE A 74 20.79 -10.69 -2.01
C ILE A 74 19.86 -11.83 -1.63
N SER A 75 20.18 -13.03 -2.12
CA SER A 75 19.44 -14.25 -1.80
C SER A 75 19.86 -14.75 -0.41
N PHE A 76 19.02 -14.50 0.60
CA PHE A 76 19.24 -14.99 1.96
C PHE A 76 18.97 -16.50 2.06
N TYR A 77 20.01 -17.31 1.87
CA TYR A 77 19.97 -18.77 2.00
C TYR A 77 19.64 -19.26 3.44
N TYR A 78 19.82 -18.42 4.46
CA TYR A 78 19.65 -18.75 5.89
C TYR A 78 18.35 -18.18 6.52
N ALA A 79 17.35 -17.83 5.70
CA ALA A 79 16.14 -17.12 6.14
C ALA A 79 15.15 -17.97 6.96
N GLY A 80 15.39 -19.28 7.18
CA GLY A 80 14.42 -20.17 7.82
C GLY A 80 13.97 -19.73 9.22
N TRP A 81 14.87 -19.18 10.04
CA TRP A 81 14.54 -18.70 11.39
C TRP A 81 13.88 -17.31 11.40
N PHE A 82 14.18 -16.45 10.42
CA PHE A 82 13.60 -15.11 10.32
C PHE A 82 12.28 -15.08 9.55
N SER A 83 12.01 -16.10 8.73
CA SER A 83 10.78 -16.25 7.95
C SER A 83 9.49 -16.09 8.78
N PRO A 84 9.30 -16.73 9.96
CA PRO A 84 8.08 -16.53 10.74
C PRO A 84 7.97 -15.11 11.31
N PHE A 85 9.09 -14.47 11.66
CA PHE A 85 9.09 -13.11 12.18
C PHE A 85 8.71 -12.09 11.10
N ILE A 86 9.26 -12.24 9.89
CA ILE A 86 8.93 -11.42 8.73
C ILE A 86 7.46 -11.60 8.35
N GLY A 87 6.96 -12.85 8.35
CA GLY A 87 5.55 -13.13 8.09
C GLY A 87 4.60 -12.53 9.14
N LEU A 88 5.01 -12.49 10.41
CA LEU A 88 4.22 -11.83 11.47
C LEU A 88 4.19 -10.32 11.25
N LEU A 89 5.33 -9.70 10.95
CA LEU A 89 5.41 -8.27 10.64
C LEU A 89 4.54 -7.89 9.43
N ASP A 90 4.60 -8.68 8.36
CA ASP A 90 3.74 -8.50 7.18
C ASP A 90 2.25 -8.66 7.54
N GLY A 91 1.90 -9.69 8.32
CA GLY A 91 0.54 -9.88 8.81
C GLY A 91 0.02 -8.72 9.67
N VAL A 92 0.87 -8.14 10.53
CA VAL A 92 0.54 -6.94 11.31
C VAL A 92 0.35 -5.73 10.39
N PHE A 93 1.22 -5.55 9.40
CA PHE A 93 1.11 -4.47 8.42
C PHE A 93 -0.19 -4.56 7.62
N VAL A 94 -0.48 -5.71 7.02
CA VAL A 94 -1.71 -5.96 6.26
C VAL A 94 -2.95 -5.86 7.15
N GLY A 95 -2.88 -6.35 8.39
CA GLY A 95 -3.96 -6.23 9.38
C GLY A 95 -4.28 -4.78 9.74
N LEU A 96 -3.25 -3.95 9.95
CA LEU A 96 -3.41 -2.51 10.20
C LEU A 96 -3.99 -1.79 8.98
N LEU A 97 -3.51 -2.12 7.79
CA LEU A 97 -4.00 -1.56 6.53
C LEU A 97 -5.48 -1.92 6.29
N ALA A 98 -5.88 -3.17 6.53
CA ALA A 98 -7.26 -3.62 6.44
C ALA A 98 -8.16 -2.93 7.51
N ALA A 99 -7.65 -2.82 8.73
CA ALA A 99 -8.37 -2.12 9.80
C ALA A 99 -8.50 -0.61 9.52
N ALA A 100 -7.54 0.01 8.84
CA ALA A 100 -7.59 1.43 8.49
C ALA A 100 -8.56 1.66 7.34
N LEU A 101 -8.56 0.78 6.33
CA LEU A 101 -9.51 0.81 5.23
C LEU A 101 -10.95 0.68 5.73
N THR A 102 -11.22 -0.21 6.68
CA THR A 102 -12.58 -0.36 7.26
C THR A 102 -13.01 0.86 8.06
N GLU A 103 -12.09 1.55 8.75
CA GLU A 103 -12.36 2.82 9.41
C GLU A 103 -12.77 3.88 8.39
N VAL A 104 -11.96 4.11 7.35
CA VAL A 104 -12.23 5.09 6.27
C VAL A 104 -13.56 4.78 5.56
N LEU A 105 -13.81 3.51 5.22
CA LEU A 105 -15.06 3.08 4.59
C LEU A 105 -16.27 3.34 5.47
N ASN A 106 -16.13 3.24 6.80
CA ASN A 106 -17.22 3.53 7.72
C ASN A 106 -17.47 5.05 7.87
N VAL A 107 -16.45 5.90 7.68
CA VAL A 107 -16.61 7.37 7.70
C VAL A 107 -17.23 7.91 6.41
N PHE A 108 -17.07 7.21 5.29
CA PHE A 108 -17.53 7.67 3.98
C PHE A 108 -19.05 7.98 3.91
N PRO A 109 -19.97 7.11 4.40
CA PRO A 109 -21.40 7.43 4.47
C PRO A 109 -21.71 8.64 5.38
N ILE A 110 -20.96 8.80 6.46
CA ILE A 110 -21.12 9.90 7.41
C ILE A 110 -20.74 11.23 6.73
N LEU A 111 -19.65 11.23 5.95
CA LEU A 111 -19.21 12.38 5.18
C LEU A 111 -20.25 12.78 4.11
N ALA A 112 -20.80 11.81 3.39
CA ALA A 112 -21.88 12.05 2.42
C ALA A 112 -23.12 12.68 3.07
N LYS A 113 -23.49 12.23 4.28
CA LYS A 113 -24.58 12.84 5.05
C LYS A 113 -24.25 14.27 5.49
N ARG A 114 -23.02 14.53 5.94
CA ARG A 114 -22.56 15.88 6.33
C ARG A 114 -22.54 16.87 5.17
N LEU A 115 -22.26 16.41 3.94
CA LEU A 115 -22.30 17.23 2.73
C LEU A 115 -23.75 17.51 2.23
N GLY A 116 -24.78 17.09 2.98
CA GLY A 116 -26.18 17.28 2.60
C GLY A 116 -26.63 16.35 1.46
N MET A 117 -25.86 15.32 1.12
CA MET A 117 -26.18 14.37 0.05
C MET A 117 -27.13 13.26 0.52
N THR A 118 -28.17 13.60 1.27
CA THR A 118 -29.15 12.65 1.82
C THR A 118 -29.88 11.85 0.75
N PHE A 119 -30.06 12.42 -0.45
CA PHE A 119 -30.63 11.71 -1.61
C PHE A 119 -29.67 10.69 -2.25
N VAL A 120 -28.36 10.91 -2.15
CA VAL A 120 -27.33 10.03 -2.74
C VAL A 120 -26.92 8.92 -1.78
N LEU A 121 -27.16 9.09 -0.48
CA LEU A 121 -26.87 8.09 0.55
C LEU A 121 -27.44 6.69 0.26
N PRO A 122 -28.73 6.52 -0.14
CA PRO A 122 -29.23 5.20 -0.52
C PRO A 122 -28.50 4.64 -1.75
N HIS A 123 -28.10 5.48 -2.71
CA HIS A 123 -27.34 5.04 -3.88
C HIS A 123 -25.93 4.56 -3.51
N LEU A 124 -25.24 5.26 -2.60
CA LEU A 124 -23.92 4.85 -2.08
C LEU A 124 -23.98 3.53 -1.31
N LEU A 125 -24.99 3.37 -0.44
CA LEU A 125 -25.18 2.13 0.31
C LEU A 125 -25.51 0.96 -0.62
N THR A 126 -26.35 1.20 -1.63
CA THR A 126 -26.71 0.17 -2.61
C THR A 126 -25.49 -0.22 -3.45
N ALA A 127 -24.66 0.74 -3.88
CA ALA A 127 -23.41 0.46 -4.57
C ALA A 127 -22.43 -0.35 -3.70
N MET A 128 -22.32 -0.05 -2.41
CA MET A 128 -21.48 -0.80 -1.47
C MET A 128 -21.96 -2.26 -1.29
N VAL A 129 -23.28 -2.47 -1.15
CA VAL A 129 -23.86 -3.80 -1.02
C VAL A 129 -23.67 -4.60 -2.31
N ILE A 130 -23.92 -3.99 -3.48
CA ILE A 130 -23.70 -4.62 -4.78
C ILE A 130 -22.22 -5.03 -4.92
N GLY A 131 -21.28 -4.15 -4.55
CA GLY A 131 -19.86 -4.47 -4.58
C GLY A 131 -19.51 -5.70 -3.72
N LYS A 132 -20.08 -5.83 -2.52
CA LYS A 132 -19.90 -7.01 -1.66
C LYS A 132 -20.50 -8.28 -2.26
N VAL A 133 -21.70 -8.19 -2.85
CA VAL A 133 -22.38 -9.33 -3.48
C VAL A 133 -21.60 -9.81 -4.71
N VAL A 134 -21.16 -8.88 -5.56
CA VAL A 134 -20.36 -9.21 -6.75
C VAL A 134 -19.01 -9.79 -6.34
N GLY A 135 -18.34 -9.22 -5.34
CA GLY A 135 -17.08 -9.76 -4.81
C GLY A 135 -17.24 -11.21 -4.31
N SER A 136 -18.26 -11.47 -3.48
CA SER A 136 -18.55 -12.82 -2.99
C SER A 136 -18.91 -13.81 -4.11
N TRP A 137 -19.59 -13.34 -5.16
CA TRP A 137 -19.94 -14.17 -6.30
C TRP A 137 -18.70 -14.51 -7.15
N LEU A 138 -17.81 -13.55 -7.35
CA LEU A 138 -16.54 -13.76 -8.06
C LEU A 138 -15.59 -14.69 -7.31
N ASP A 139 -15.51 -14.58 -5.97
CA ASP A 139 -14.74 -15.52 -5.15
C ASP A 139 -15.29 -16.95 -5.27
N CYS A 140 -16.61 -17.10 -5.22
CA CYS A 140 -17.27 -18.40 -5.43
C CYS A 140 -17.03 -18.96 -6.83
N PHE A 141 -16.98 -18.10 -7.86
CA PHE A 141 -16.70 -18.53 -9.24
C PHE A 141 -15.23 -18.89 -9.48
N LYS A 142 -14.29 -18.25 -8.78
CA LYS A 142 -12.85 -18.53 -8.90
C LYS A 142 -12.43 -19.83 -8.21
N TYR A 143 -13.17 -20.27 -7.20
CA TYR A 143 -12.99 -21.57 -6.55
C TYR A 143 -14.15 -22.52 -6.89
N PRO A 144 -14.29 -22.98 -8.14
CA PRO A 144 -15.08 -24.19 -8.39
C PRO A 144 -14.30 -25.36 -7.75
N HIS A 145 -14.99 -26.15 -6.93
CA HIS A 145 -14.44 -27.33 -6.27
C HIS A 145 -13.61 -28.21 -7.21
#